data_AF-A0A3Q3GNW8-F1
#
_entry.id   AF-A0A3Q3GNW8-F1
#
_cell.length_a   1.000
_cell.length_b   1.000
_cell.length_c   1.000
_cell.angle_alpha   90.00
_cell.angle_beta   90.00
_cell.angle_gamma   90.00
#
_symmetry.space_group_name_H-M   'P 1'
#
loop_
_entity.id
_entity.type
_entity.pdbx_description
1 polymer ?
#
loop_
_entity_poly.entity_id
_entity_poly.type
_entity_poly.pdbx_seq_one_letter_code
_entity_poly.pdbx_strand_id
1 'polypeptide(L)'
;MPEKEKCEVDRDTERERERERQREKEQEQKFTSVSQKSRPEPRRIAVIANLGSTHSNSFLQSREDEDRREAKNLTANDKGRDAQPTEAETAVWNQVSAVLEEAHGILAELQSYNGAGQEIREAIQNPGDLALQEKAWNAVCPLVAKLKRFYEFSLRLENALRSLLEALTSPPYAPMQHLEREQALAKQFAEILHFTLSFDELKMTNPAIQNDFSYYRRTISRNRLNNQQLEAENEVNNEMANRMSLFYAEATPMLKTLSNATTKFVSENKTLPIEDTTDCLSTMACVCRVMLETPEYRCRFTNTDTMLFCMRVMVGVIILYDHVHPVGAFAKTSKIDMKGCIKVLKEQPSNSVEGLLNALRYTTRHLNDDSTSKQIRALLQ
;
A
#
# COMPACT_ATOMS: atom_id res chain seq x y z
N MET A 1 -36.83 -34.99 47.65
CA MET A 1 -36.24 -33.64 47.73
C MET A 1 -35.53 -33.27 46.41
N PRO A 2 -36.22 -32.88 45.32
CA PRO A 2 -35.53 -32.42 44.10
C PRO A 2 -35.90 -30.99 43.65
N GLU A 3 -36.89 -30.33 44.27
CA GLU A 3 -37.40 -29.04 43.77
C GLU A 3 -36.64 -27.81 44.31
N LYS A 4 -35.90 -27.95 45.43
CA LYS A 4 -35.12 -26.84 45.99
C LYS A 4 -33.79 -26.60 45.26
N GLU A 5 -33.08 -27.65 44.85
CA GLU A 5 -31.80 -27.52 44.11
C GLU A 5 -32.00 -26.91 42.71
N LYS A 6 -33.11 -27.23 42.02
CA LYS A 6 -33.36 -26.72 40.66
C LYS A 6 -33.61 -25.20 40.65
N CYS A 7 -34.24 -24.67 41.70
CA CYS A 7 -34.54 -23.24 41.82
C CYS A 7 -33.31 -22.40 42.24
N GLU A 8 -32.30 -23.03 42.85
CA GLU A 8 -31.04 -22.37 43.26
C GLU A 8 -30.07 -22.25 42.08
N VAL A 9 -29.98 -23.29 41.25
CA VAL A 9 -29.16 -23.29 40.02
C VAL A 9 -29.66 -22.27 38.98
N ASP A 10 -30.97 -22.11 38.81
CA ASP A 10 -31.53 -21.12 37.88
C ASP A 10 -31.23 -19.67 38.33
N ARG A 11 -31.21 -19.39 39.64
CA ARG A 11 -30.89 -18.06 40.18
C ARG A 11 -29.42 -17.71 40.04
N ASP A 12 -28.52 -18.67 40.22
CA ASP A 12 -27.08 -18.42 40.05
C ASP A 12 -26.72 -18.22 38.57
N THR A 13 -27.38 -18.96 37.67
CA THR A 13 -27.23 -18.76 36.21
C THR A 13 -27.72 -17.38 35.77
N GLU A 14 -28.81 -16.89 36.35
CA GLU A 14 -29.36 -15.56 36.04
C GLU A 14 -28.46 -14.42 36.58
N ARG A 15 -27.89 -14.60 37.77
CA ARG A 15 -26.90 -13.67 38.34
C ARG A 15 -25.60 -13.60 37.53
N GLU A 16 -25.16 -14.71 36.97
CA GLU A 16 -23.96 -14.75 36.13
C GLU A 16 -24.18 -14.00 34.80
N ARG A 17 -25.35 -14.18 34.18
CA ARG A 17 -25.76 -13.43 32.98
C ARG A 17 -25.90 -11.94 33.23
N GLU A 18 -26.34 -11.53 34.43
CA GLU A 18 -26.47 -10.12 34.79
C GLU A 18 -25.10 -9.46 35.01
N ARG A 19 -24.14 -10.20 35.61
CA ARG A 19 -22.74 -9.78 35.74
C ARG A 19 -22.05 -9.66 34.39
N GLU A 20 -22.33 -10.55 33.44
CA GLU A 20 -21.78 -10.50 32.09
C GLU A 20 -22.28 -9.27 31.32
N ARG A 21 -23.59 -8.97 31.40
CA ARG A 21 -24.16 -7.73 30.82
C ARG A 21 -23.61 -6.46 31.44
N GLN A 22 -23.29 -6.47 32.73
CA GLN A 22 -22.62 -5.32 33.38
C GLN A 22 -21.18 -5.15 32.88
N ARG A 23 -20.44 -6.25 32.67
CA ARG A 23 -19.08 -6.20 32.08
C ARG A 23 -19.09 -5.71 30.64
N GLU A 24 -20.07 -6.11 29.85
CA GLU A 24 -20.24 -5.62 28.47
C GLU A 24 -20.55 -4.12 28.44
N LYS A 25 -21.44 -3.64 29.32
CA LYS A 25 -21.73 -2.20 29.45
C LYS A 25 -20.54 -1.37 29.92
N GLU A 26 -19.73 -1.91 30.84
CA GLU A 26 -18.48 -1.27 31.28
C GLU A 26 -17.42 -1.25 30.18
N GLN A 27 -17.33 -2.29 29.34
CA GLN A 27 -16.48 -2.30 28.15
C GLN A 27 -16.97 -1.28 27.11
N GLU A 28 -18.28 -1.18 26.86
CA GLU A 28 -18.87 -0.19 25.94
C GLU A 28 -18.63 1.25 26.39
N GLN A 29 -18.73 1.53 27.70
CA GLN A 29 -18.41 2.84 28.28
C GLN A 29 -16.91 3.18 28.23
N LYS A 30 -16.03 2.18 28.42
CA LYS A 30 -14.59 2.36 28.19
C LYS A 30 -14.29 2.62 26.70
N PHE A 31 -14.98 1.97 25.78
CA PHE A 31 -14.80 2.18 24.34
C PHE A 31 -15.28 3.56 23.87
N THR A 32 -16.41 4.05 24.38
CA THR A 32 -16.93 5.39 24.07
C THR A 32 -16.07 6.51 24.64
N SER A 33 -15.47 6.32 25.82
CA SER A 33 -14.53 7.30 26.40
C SER A 33 -13.17 7.35 25.67
N VAL A 34 -12.74 6.25 25.05
CA VAL A 34 -11.56 6.23 24.15
C VAL A 34 -11.89 6.89 22.80
N SER A 35 -13.09 6.65 22.26
CA SER A 35 -13.54 7.25 21.00
C SER A 35 -13.83 8.76 21.10
N GLN A 36 -14.19 9.30 22.27
CA GLN A 36 -14.32 10.76 22.45
C GLN A 36 -12.97 11.49 22.64
N LYS A 37 -11.89 10.76 22.99
CA LYS A 37 -10.51 11.28 22.98
C LYS A 37 -9.85 11.25 21.59
N SER A 38 -10.58 10.87 20.55
CA SER A 38 -10.08 10.78 19.16
C SER A 38 -10.25 12.06 18.34
N ARG A 39 -10.24 13.25 18.96
CA ARG A 39 -9.87 14.46 18.21
C ARG A 39 -8.35 14.49 18.12
N PRO A 40 -7.74 14.44 16.92
CA PRO A 40 -6.30 14.52 16.82
C PRO A 40 -5.81 15.87 17.36
N GLU A 41 -4.88 15.85 18.31
CA GLU A 41 -4.24 17.06 18.81
C GLU A 41 -3.54 17.81 17.67
N PRO A 42 -3.41 19.15 17.75
CA PRO A 42 -2.75 19.97 16.72
C PRO A 42 -1.36 19.48 16.29
N ARG A 43 -0.62 18.80 17.18
CA ARG A 43 0.70 18.20 16.88
C ARG A 43 0.62 17.01 15.93
N ARG A 44 -0.46 16.22 15.97
CA ARG A 44 -0.73 15.11 15.03
C ARG A 44 -0.88 15.59 13.58
N ILE A 45 -1.10 16.90 13.39
CA ILE A 45 -1.28 17.56 12.09
C ILE A 45 0.00 18.26 11.58
N ALA A 46 1.07 18.35 12.39
CA ALA A 46 2.36 18.86 11.89
C ALA A 46 3.06 17.83 10.98
N VAL A 47 2.93 16.53 11.29
CA VAL A 47 3.35 15.43 10.40
C VAL A 47 2.62 15.51 9.03
N ILE A 48 1.40 16.08 9.03
CA ILE A 48 0.44 16.12 7.91
C ILE A 48 0.78 17.17 6.84
N ALA A 49 1.47 18.28 7.17
CA ALA A 49 1.82 19.31 6.17
C ALA A 49 2.99 18.88 5.25
N ASN A 50 3.87 18.01 5.74
CA ASN A 50 5.07 17.60 5.02
C ASN A 50 4.86 16.42 4.06
N LEU A 51 3.83 15.59 4.25
CA LEU A 51 3.53 14.44 3.37
C LEU A 51 2.95 14.86 2.00
N GLY A 52 2.31 16.03 1.91
CA GLY A 52 1.67 16.52 0.68
C GLY A 52 2.44 17.60 -0.08
N SER A 53 3.60 18.04 0.42
CA SER A 53 4.36 19.17 -0.12
C SER A 53 5.52 18.68 -0.99
N THR A 54 5.25 18.18 -2.20
CA THR A 54 6.28 17.95 -3.22
C THR A 54 5.92 18.69 -4.51
N HIS A 55 6.78 19.65 -4.87
CA HIS A 55 6.85 20.46 -6.12
C HIS A 55 5.69 21.40 -6.50
N SER A 56 5.88 22.71 -6.27
CA SER A 56 5.98 23.75 -7.33
C SER A 56 6.04 25.17 -6.77
N ASN A 57 6.85 26.02 -7.40
CA ASN A 57 7.22 27.37 -7.00
C ASN A 57 6.47 28.45 -7.83
N SER A 58 6.33 29.64 -7.24
CA SER A 58 6.07 30.97 -7.84
C SER A 58 4.62 31.55 -7.94
N PHE A 59 4.57 32.84 -7.59
CA PHE A 59 3.65 33.94 -7.98
C PHE A 59 2.60 34.53 -6.99
N LEU A 60 2.94 35.77 -6.54
CA LEU A 60 2.18 36.97 -6.14
C LEU A 60 1.01 36.93 -5.12
N GLN A 61 1.35 37.30 -3.89
CA GLN A 61 0.93 38.49 -3.12
C GLN A 61 -0.34 39.28 -3.54
N SER A 62 -1.35 39.39 -2.65
CA SER A 62 -1.74 40.66 -1.98
C SER A 62 -2.91 40.54 -0.98
N ARG A 63 -2.76 41.33 0.12
CA ARG A 63 -3.73 42.01 1.02
C ARG A 63 -5.04 41.34 1.48
N GLU A 64 -5.15 41.12 2.80
CA GLU A 64 -5.98 41.93 3.72
C GLU A 64 -5.92 41.35 5.17
N ASP A 65 -5.88 42.30 6.10
CA ASP A 65 -6.31 42.45 7.50
C ASP A 65 -5.73 41.66 8.69
N GLU A 66 -5.70 42.36 9.83
CA GLU A 66 -4.73 42.26 10.92
C GLU A 66 -4.89 41.05 11.87
N ASP A 67 -5.98 40.29 11.79
CA ASP A 67 -6.11 38.98 12.47
C ASP A 67 -5.24 37.88 11.81
N ARG A 68 -4.69 38.17 10.63
CA ARG A 68 -3.81 37.28 9.88
C ARG A 68 -2.39 37.23 10.43
N ARG A 69 -2.00 38.05 11.43
CA ARG A 69 -0.61 38.09 11.96
C ARG A 69 -0.27 36.93 12.89
N GLU A 70 -1.20 36.46 13.72
CA GLU A 70 -0.97 35.25 14.54
C GLU A 70 -1.00 33.97 13.68
N ALA A 71 -1.92 33.89 12.71
CA ALA A 71 -1.94 32.81 11.73
C ALA A 71 -0.74 32.85 10.75
N LYS A 72 -0.21 34.04 10.43
CA LYS A 72 1.03 34.22 9.64
C LYS A 72 2.29 33.85 10.38
N ASN A 73 2.36 34.02 11.70
CA ASN A 73 3.56 33.61 12.45
C ASN A 73 3.68 32.08 12.56
N LEU A 74 2.57 31.33 12.54
CA LEU A 74 2.60 29.87 12.38
C LEU A 74 2.77 29.42 10.92
N THR A 75 2.27 30.15 9.92
CA THR A 75 2.38 29.79 8.49
C THR A 75 3.62 30.34 7.78
N ALA A 76 4.36 31.29 8.37
CA ALA A 76 5.62 31.78 7.78
C ALA A 76 6.78 30.79 7.98
N ASN A 77 6.70 29.91 8.98
CA ASN A 77 7.74 28.92 9.26
C ASN A 77 7.47 27.55 8.65
N ASP A 78 6.26 27.33 8.13
CA ASP A 78 5.75 26.08 7.55
C ASP A 78 5.50 26.19 6.04
N LYS A 79 6.32 27.00 5.36
CA LYS A 79 6.45 26.97 3.90
C LYS A 79 7.37 25.81 3.54
N GLY A 80 6.78 24.66 3.19
CA GLY A 80 7.40 23.61 2.37
C GLY A 80 8.85 23.26 2.73
N ARG A 81 9.12 22.91 3.99
CA ARG A 81 10.35 22.19 4.31
C ARG A 81 10.10 20.73 4.01
N ASP A 82 10.63 20.23 2.89
CA ASP A 82 10.82 18.79 2.71
C ASP A 82 11.42 18.23 4.01
N ALA A 83 10.75 17.24 4.61
CA ALA A 83 11.20 16.63 5.85
C ALA A 83 12.64 16.15 5.67
N GLN A 84 13.59 16.86 6.28
CA GLN A 84 15.01 16.53 6.20
C GLN A 84 15.28 15.36 7.15
N PRO A 85 16.04 14.34 6.72
CA PRO A 85 16.38 13.24 7.60
C PRO A 85 17.21 13.75 8.78
N THR A 86 16.91 13.25 9.97
CA THR A 86 17.80 13.39 11.13
C THR A 86 19.06 12.54 10.94
N GLU A 87 20.07 12.75 11.77
CA GLU A 87 21.31 11.96 11.76
C GLU A 87 21.02 10.45 11.93
N ALA A 88 20.04 10.11 12.78
CA ALA A 88 19.60 8.74 13.00
C ALA A 88 18.93 8.12 11.75
N GLU A 89 18.18 8.93 10.98
CA GLU A 89 17.49 8.46 9.77
C GLU A 89 18.42 8.36 8.55
N THR A 90 19.52 9.11 8.54
CA THR A 90 20.32 9.39 7.32
C THR A 90 20.75 8.12 6.58
N ALA A 91 21.16 7.07 7.29
CA ALA A 91 21.61 5.82 6.66
C ALA A 91 20.45 5.11 5.91
N VAL A 92 19.32 4.90 6.59
CA VAL A 92 18.13 4.28 5.99
C VAL A 92 17.56 5.17 4.89
N TRP A 93 17.51 6.48 5.15
CA TRP A 93 16.99 7.46 4.20
C TRP A 93 17.76 7.44 2.89
N ASN A 94 19.10 7.44 2.92
CA ASN A 94 19.92 7.37 1.71
C ASN A 94 19.71 6.07 0.93
N GLN A 95 19.61 4.93 1.64
CA GLN A 95 19.35 3.63 1.01
C GLN A 95 18.00 3.63 0.27
N VAL A 96 16.96 4.16 0.91
CA VAL A 96 15.61 4.17 0.36
C VAL A 96 15.46 5.23 -0.75
N SER A 97 16.11 6.39 -0.62
CA SER A 97 16.13 7.44 -1.64
C SER A 97 16.67 6.91 -2.97
N ALA A 98 17.76 6.12 -2.95
CA ALA A 98 18.31 5.52 -4.17
C ALA A 98 17.29 4.60 -4.88
N VAL A 99 16.43 3.90 -4.13
CA VAL A 99 15.36 3.07 -4.70
C VAL A 99 14.23 3.94 -5.26
N LEU A 100 13.83 4.99 -4.55
CA LEU A 100 12.76 5.91 -4.96
C LEU A 100 13.14 6.78 -6.17
N GLU A 101 14.41 7.16 -6.30
CA GLU A 101 14.91 7.86 -7.50
C GLU A 101 14.71 7.00 -8.75
N GLU A 102 15.02 5.70 -8.66
CA GLU A 102 14.81 4.79 -9.79
C GLU A 102 13.33 4.47 -10.04
N ALA A 103 12.48 4.51 -9.00
CA ALA A 103 11.04 4.22 -9.09
C ALA A 103 10.34 5.08 -10.18
N HIS A 104 10.75 6.33 -10.34
CA HIS A 104 10.24 7.23 -11.38
C HIS A 104 10.53 6.73 -12.80
N GLY A 105 11.75 6.24 -13.03
CA GLY A 105 12.15 5.65 -14.31
C GLY A 105 11.39 4.35 -14.61
N ILE A 106 11.16 3.52 -13.59
CA ILE A 106 10.38 2.28 -13.71
C ILE A 106 8.93 2.58 -14.12
N LEU A 107 8.29 3.57 -13.49
CA LEU A 107 6.93 3.98 -13.87
C LEU A 107 6.87 4.52 -15.30
N ALA A 108 7.82 5.38 -15.69
CA ALA A 108 7.87 5.93 -17.05
C ALA A 108 8.05 4.84 -18.12
N GLU A 109 8.86 3.83 -17.83
CA GLU A 109 9.05 2.68 -18.72
C GLU A 109 7.83 1.78 -18.83
N LEU A 110 7.11 1.57 -17.72
CA LEU A 110 5.86 0.81 -17.72
C LEU A 110 4.76 1.57 -18.47
N GLN A 111 4.67 2.89 -18.27
CA GLN A 111 3.69 3.74 -18.95
C GLN A 111 3.90 3.80 -20.47
N SER A 112 5.15 3.65 -20.93
CA SER A 112 5.51 3.57 -22.36
C SER A 112 5.57 2.13 -22.90
N TYR A 113 5.09 1.15 -22.15
CA TYR A 113 5.08 -0.26 -22.56
C TYR A 113 3.95 -0.54 -23.56
N ASN A 114 4.26 -0.51 -24.86
CA ASN A 114 3.29 -0.72 -25.94
C ASN A 114 3.00 -2.21 -26.25
N GLY A 115 3.89 -3.10 -25.85
CA GLY A 115 3.81 -4.53 -26.16
C GLY A 115 4.21 -4.89 -27.60
N ALA A 116 4.35 -6.19 -27.88
CA ALA A 116 4.69 -6.75 -29.20
C ALA A 116 3.53 -7.55 -29.83
N GLY A 117 2.28 -7.20 -29.47
CA GLY A 117 1.12 -8.02 -29.80
C GLY A 117 0.79 -8.14 -31.29
N GLN A 118 1.21 -7.19 -32.13
CA GLN A 118 1.03 -7.30 -33.58
C GLN A 118 2.01 -8.32 -34.18
N GLU A 119 3.30 -8.14 -33.91
CA GLU A 119 4.38 -8.98 -34.40
C GLU A 119 4.20 -10.42 -33.93
N ILE A 120 3.82 -10.62 -32.66
CA ILE A 120 3.52 -11.94 -32.10
C ILE A 120 2.36 -12.61 -32.82
N ARG A 121 1.28 -11.88 -33.14
CA ARG A 121 0.14 -12.45 -33.87
C ARG A 121 0.51 -12.85 -35.30
N GLU A 122 1.25 -11.99 -36.01
CA GLU A 122 1.74 -12.27 -37.37
C GLU A 122 2.62 -13.53 -37.39
N ALA A 123 3.52 -13.67 -36.41
CA ALA A 123 4.39 -14.84 -36.27
C ALA A 123 3.63 -16.13 -35.90
N ILE A 124 2.61 -16.05 -35.04
CA ILE A 124 1.79 -17.23 -34.67
C ILE A 124 0.94 -17.71 -35.85
N GLN A 125 0.40 -16.78 -36.66
CA GLN A 125 -0.41 -17.12 -37.83
C GLN A 125 0.41 -17.74 -38.97
N ASN A 126 1.69 -17.40 -39.07
CA ASN A 126 2.60 -17.84 -40.13
C ASN A 126 3.84 -18.54 -39.55
N PRO A 127 3.70 -19.73 -38.92
CA PRO A 127 4.79 -20.36 -38.18
C PRO A 127 5.97 -20.82 -39.06
N GLY A 128 5.77 -20.96 -40.38
CA GLY A 128 6.81 -21.31 -41.34
C GLY A 128 7.62 -20.12 -41.87
N ASP A 129 7.18 -18.88 -41.62
CA ASP A 129 7.87 -17.68 -42.08
C ASP A 129 8.93 -17.24 -41.05
N LEU A 130 10.20 -17.52 -41.34
CA LEU A 130 11.32 -17.21 -40.46
C LEU A 130 11.50 -15.70 -40.24
N ALA A 131 11.20 -14.86 -41.23
CA ALA A 131 11.34 -13.41 -41.11
C ALA A 131 10.32 -12.84 -40.11
N LEU A 132 9.09 -13.38 -40.11
CA LEU A 132 8.07 -13.01 -39.12
C LEU A 132 8.42 -13.52 -37.71
N GLN A 133 8.99 -14.73 -37.58
CA GLN A 133 9.47 -15.23 -36.29
C GLN A 133 10.56 -14.31 -35.71
N GLU A 134 11.54 -13.92 -36.54
CA GLU A 134 12.65 -13.05 -36.15
C GLU A 134 12.15 -11.64 -35.80
N LYS A 135 11.23 -11.07 -36.58
CA LYS A 135 10.61 -9.77 -36.29
C LYS A 135 9.91 -9.77 -34.91
N ALA A 136 9.13 -10.80 -34.61
CA ALA A 136 8.47 -10.93 -33.30
C ALA A 136 9.47 -11.13 -32.17
N TRP A 137 10.55 -11.88 -32.41
CA TRP A 137 11.62 -12.07 -31.43
C TRP A 137 12.35 -10.75 -31.11
N ASN A 138 12.75 -10.01 -32.14
CA ASN A 138 13.43 -8.73 -31.99
C ASN A 138 12.55 -7.66 -31.32
N ALA A 139 11.23 -7.73 -31.49
CA ALA A 139 10.29 -6.86 -30.80
C ALA A 139 10.10 -7.24 -29.32
N VAL A 140 9.97 -8.54 -29.01
CA VAL A 140 9.63 -9.01 -27.66
C VAL A 140 10.83 -9.01 -26.70
N CYS A 141 12.05 -9.26 -27.18
CA CYS A 141 13.25 -9.31 -26.34
C CYS A 141 13.49 -8.05 -25.49
N PRO A 142 13.53 -6.81 -26.06
CA PRO A 142 13.73 -5.61 -25.26
C PRO A 142 12.58 -5.35 -24.28
N LEU A 143 11.36 -5.78 -24.60
CA LEU A 143 10.22 -5.69 -23.70
C LEU A 143 10.38 -6.64 -22.51
N VAL A 144 10.86 -7.86 -22.73
CA VAL A 144 11.12 -8.81 -21.65
C VAL A 144 12.29 -8.37 -20.76
N ALA A 145 13.30 -7.70 -21.33
CA ALA A 145 14.35 -7.06 -20.54
C ALA A 145 13.78 -6.01 -19.57
N LYS A 146 12.83 -5.18 -20.01
CA LYS A 146 12.08 -4.27 -19.12
C LYS A 146 11.30 -5.03 -18.05
N LEU A 147 10.58 -6.10 -18.43
CA LEU A 147 9.83 -6.91 -17.47
C LEU A 147 10.75 -7.56 -16.41
N LYS A 148 11.95 -7.98 -16.80
CA LYS A 148 12.96 -8.49 -15.88
C LYS A 148 13.39 -7.38 -14.91
N ARG A 149 13.69 -6.19 -15.43
CA ARG A 149 14.08 -5.03 -14.61
C ARG A 149 13.00 -4.66 -13.60
N PHE A 150 11.72 -4.64 -13.98
CA PHE A 150 10.63 -4.34 -13.05
C PHE A 150 10.51 -5.39 -11.93
N TYR A 151 10.67 -6.68 -12.27
CA TYR A 151 10.68 -7.74 -11.27
C TYR A 151 11.89 -7.60 -10.32
N GLU A 152 13.09 -7.36 -10.83
CA GLU A 152 14.28 -7.13 -9.99
C GLU A 152 14.15 -5.87 -9.13
N PHE A 153 13.51 -4.82 -9.64
CA PHE A 153 13.17 -3.63 -8.86
C PHE A 153 12.24 -3.98 -7.68
N SER A 154 11.27 -4.88 -7.87
CA SER A 154 10.38 -5.32 -6.77
C SER A 154 11.15 -5.94 -5.59
N LEU A 155 12.26 -6.64 -5.86
CA LEU A 155 13.12 -7.23 -4.83
C LEU A 155 13.87 -6.15 -4.03
N ARG A 156 14.28 -5.07 -4.69
CA ARG A 156 14.90 -3.92 -4.02
C ARG A 156 13.89 -3.13 -3.21
N LEU A 157 12.65 -3.01 -3.71
CA LEU A 157 11.55 -2.39 -2.99
C LEU A 157 11.20 -3.17 -1.71
N GLU A 158 11.21 -4.50 -1.75
CA GLU A 158 11.07 -5.35 -0.55
C GLU A 158 12.14 -5.01 0.50
N ASN A 159 13.40 -4.89 0.10
CA ASN A 159 14.50 -4.58 1.03
C ASN A 159 14.39 -3.16 1.60
N ALA A 160 14.01 -2.18 0.78
CA ALA A 160 13.78 -0.81 1.23
C ALA A 160 12.64 -0.73 2.24
N LEU A 161 11.51 -1.41 1.97
CA LEU A 161 10.40 -1.51 2.90
C LEU A 161 10.84 -2.13 4.24
N ARG A 162 11.64 -3.20 4.20
CA ARG A 162 12.15 -3.84 5.41
C ARG A 162 12.96 -2.87 6.28
N SER A 163 13.87 -2.11 5.68
CA SER A 163 14.66 -1.10 6.42
C SER A 163 13.78 -0.02 7.05
N LEU A 164 12.71 0.41 6.35
CA LEU A 164 11.76 1.38 6.90
C LEU A 164 10.93 0.80 8.05
N LEU A 165 10.44 -0.43 7.92
CA LEU A 165 9.70 -1.11 8.98
C LEU A 165 10.57 -1.26 10.21
N GLU A 166 11.83 -1.68 10.05
CA GLU A 166 12.78 -1.79 11.16
C GLU A 166 12.96 -0.45 11.88
N ALA A 167 13.21 0.64 11.14
CA ALA A 167 13.38 1.97 11.74
C ALA A 167 12.10 2.47 12.44
N LEU A 168 10.94 2.36 11.78
CA LEU A 168 9.67 2.95 12.22
C LEU A 168 8.90 2.11 13.25
N THR A 169 9.43 0.95 13.64
CA THR A 169 8.78 0.05 14.60
C THR A 169 9.71 -0.43 15.71
N SER A 170 10.99 -0.06 15.69
CA SER A 170 11.94 -0.53 16.70
C SER A 170 11.75 0.18 18.06
N PRO A 171 11.85 -0.55 19.19
CA PRO A 171 11.88 0.07 20.51
C PRO A 171 12.96 1.16 20.63
N PRO A 172 12.80 2.18 21.50
CA PRO A 172 11.84 2.23 22.61
C PRO A 172 10.57 3.05 22.35
N TYR A 173 10.37 3.58 21.14
CA TYR A 173 9.29 4.53 20.88
C TYR A 173 8.02 3.82 20.42
N ALA A 174 6.87 4.41 20.76
CA ALA A 174 5.60 3.93 20.23
C ALA A 174 5.45 4.36 18.75
N PRO A 175 4.65 3.66 17.93
CA PRO A 175 4.51 3.96 16.50
C PRO A 175 4.14 5.40 16.16
N MET A 176 3.26 6.04 16.95
CA MET A 176 2.94 7.46 16.78
C MET A 176 4.16 8.36 17.00
N GLN A 177 5.04 8.02 17.94
CA GLN A 177 6.26 8.79 18.21
C GLN A 177 7.29 8.60 17.09
N HIS A 178 7.40 7.41 16.50
CA HIS A 178 8.21 7.20 15.30
C HIS A 178 7.73 8.10 14.16
N LEU A 179 6.43 8.10 13.85
CA LEU A 179 5.89 8.94 12.77
C LEU A 179 6.06 10.45 13.03
N GLU A 180 6.10 10.88 14.30
CA GLU A 180 6.37 12.28 14.67
C GLU A 180 7.85 12.66 14.58
N ARG A 181 8.75 11.72 14.91
CA ARG A 181 10.21 11.93 14.98
C ARG A 181 10.89 11.69 13.64
N GLU A 182 10.58 10.56 13.00
CA GLU A 182 11.19 10.04 11.79
C GLU A 182 10.34 10.39 10.57
N GLN A 183 10.05 11.68 10.41
CA GLN A 183 9.14 12.18 9.37
C GLN A 183 9.67 11.91 7.96
N ALA A 184 10.99 11.91 7.78
CA ALA A 184 11.60 11.66 6.49
C ALA A 184 11.41 10.19 6.07
N LEU A 185 11.59 9.25 6.99
CA LEU A 185 11.33 7.82 6.75
C LEU A 185 9.83 7.52 6.56
N ALA A 186 8.96 8.17 7.34
CA ALA A 186 7.51 8.05 7.17
C ALA A 186 7.06 8.53 5.77
N LYS A 187 7.64 9.62 5.27
CA LYS A 187 7.43 10.12 3.90
C LYS A 187 7.89 9.10 2.86
N GLN A 188 9.09 8.52 3.02
CA GLN A 188 9.59 7.51 2.10
C GLN A 188 8.72 6.24 2.10
N PHE A 189 8.17 5.84 3.24
CA PHE A 189 7.23 4.72 3.29
C PHE A 189 5.96 5.03 2.48
N ALA A 190 5.43 6.24 2.62
CA ALA A 190 4.31 6.69 1.81
C ALA A 190 4.66 6.73 0.30
N GLU A 191 5.86 7.17 -0.08
CA GLU A 191 6.33 7.19 -1.47
C GLU A 191 6.49 5.78 -2.07
N ILE A 192 6.99 4.80 -1.29
CA ILE A 192 7.02 3.39 -1.70
C ILE A 192 5.62 2.88 -2.01
N LEU A 193 4.64 3.15 -1.15
CA LEU A 193 3.25 2.71 -1.34
C LEU A 193 2.60 3.43 -2.53
N HIS A 194 2.89 4.71 -2.71
CA HIS A 194 2.42 5.47 -3.86
C HIS A 194 2.93 4.86 -5.17
N PHE A 195 4.23 4.59 -5.28
CA PHE A 195 4.81 3.89 -6.42
C PHE A 195 4.14 2.53 -6.65
N THR A 196 4.00 1.75 -5.58
CA THR A 196 3.46 0.38 -5.61
C THR A 196 2.07 0.35 -6.27
N LEU A 197 1.14 1.18 -5.79
CA LEU A 197 -0.22 1.20 -6.31
C LEU A 197 -0.27 1.82 -7.72
N SER A 198 0.59 2.80 -8.01
CA SER A 198 0.68 3.39 -9.36
C SER A 198 1.19 2.40 -10.40
N PHE A 199 2.19 1.57 -10.05
CA PHE A 199 2.70 0.50 -10.88
C PHE A 199 1.61 -0.54 -11.16
N ASP A 200 0.92 -0.97 -10.10
CA ASP A 200 -0.09 -2.03 -10.20
C ASP A 200 -1.32 -1.57 -11.01
N GLU A 201 -1.73 -0.30 -10.91
CA GLU A 201 -2.77 0.30 -11.77
C GLU A 201 -2.40 0.27 -13.26
N LEU A 202 -1.18 0.68 -13.61
CA LEU A 202 -0.67 0.62 -14.98
C LEU A 202 -0.57 -0.82 -15.49
N LYS A 203 -0.10 -1.74 -14.63
CA LYS A 203 0.01 -3.16 -14.99
C LYS A 203 -1.36 -3.78 -15.23
N MET A 204 -2.35 -3.50 -14.39
CA MET A 204 -3.70 -4.07 -14.52
C MET A 204 -4.39 -3.68 -15.82
N THR A 205 -4.08 -2.49 -16.35
CA THR A 205 -4.67 -1.99 -17.60
C THR A 205 -3.91 -2.42 -18.86
N ASN A 206 -2.78 -3.12 -18.71
CA ASN A 206 -1.92 -3.53 -19.81
C ASN A 206 -1.82 -5.06 -19.96
N PRO A 207 -2.73 -5.71 -20.72
CA PRO A 207 -2.70 -7.16 -20.93
C PRO A 207 -1.50 -7.64 -21.77
N ALA A 208 -0.80 -6.74 -22.48
CA ALA A 208 0.34 -7.12 -23.32
C ALA A 208 1.50 -7.69 -22.48
N ILE A 209 1.69 -7.22 -21.25
CA ILE A 209 2.75 -7.67 -20.33
C ILE A 209 2.77 -9.19 -20.17
N GLN A 210 1.61 -9.80 -19.87
CA GLN A 210 1.53 -11.25 -19.69
C GLN A 210 1.63 -12.01 -21.02
N ASN A 211 1.07 -11.46 -22.10
CA ASN A 211 1.08 -12.08 -23.42
C ASN A 211 2.49 -12.16 -24.00
N ASP A 212 3.23 -11.06 -23.92
CA ASP A 212 4.59 -10.92 -24.44
C ASP A 212 5.54 -11.85 -23.68
N PHE A 213 5.44 -11.87 -22.34
CA PHE A 213 6.26 -12.77 -21.54
C PHE A 213 5.93 -14.25 -21.78
N SER A 214 4.65 -14.57 -21.92
CA SER A 214 4.19 -15.93 -22.24
C SER A 214 4.64 -16.38 -23.64
N TYR A 215 4.70 -15.47 -24.61
CA TYR A 215 5.27 -15.75 -25.94
C TYR A 215 6.77 -16.01 -25.84
N TYR A 216 7.52 -15.11 -25.19
CA TYR A 216 8.97 -15.26 -25.01
C TYR A 216 9.35 -16.60 -24.38
N ARG A 217 8.66 -17.00 -23.29
CA ARG A 217 8.91 -18.29 -22.62
C ARG A 217 8.68 -19.49 -23.55
N ARG A 218 7.61 -19.48 -24.35
CA ARG A 218 7.32 -20.56 -25.32
C ARG A 218 8.38 -20.63 -26.41
N THR A 219 8.82 -19.48 -26.92
CA THR A 219 9.83 -19.40 -27.98
C THR A 219 11.19 -19.88 -27.51
N ILE A 220 11.64 -19.50 -26.30
CA ILE A 220 12.87 -20.05 -25.70
C ILE A 220 12.77 -21.57 -25.54
N SER A 221 11.67 -22.06 -24.99
CA SER A 221 11.48 -23.51 -24.76
C SER A 221 11.56 -24.30 -26.07
N ARG A 222 11.02 -23.76 -27.17
CA ARG A 222 11.10 -24.37 -28.52
C ARG A 222 12.52 -24.31 -29.08
N ASN A 223 13.20 -23.18 -28.96
CA ASN A 223 14.55 -23.00 -29.51
C ASN A 223 15.61 -23.85 -28.80
N ARG A 224 15.46 -24.09 -27.49
CA ARG A 224 16.36 -24.98 -26.73
C ARG A 224 16.28 -26.46 -27.16
N LEU A 225 15.10 -26.92 -27.58
CA LEU A 225 14.94 -28.27 -28.14
C LEU A 225 15.65 -28.41 -29.49
N ASN A 226 15.82 -27.30 -30.22
CA ASN A 226 16.38 -27.30 -31.58
C ASN A 226 17.88 -26.94 -31.61
N ASN A 227 18.39 -26.13 -30.66
CA ASN A 227 19.79 -25.67 -30.63
C ASN A 227 20.33 -25.59 -29.18
N GLN A 228 21.20 -26.52 -28.79
CA GLN A 228 21.81 -26.61 -27.45
C GLN A 228 22.83 -25.49 -27.14
N GLN A 229 23.26 -24.68 -28.12
CA GLN A 229 24.31 -23.67 -27.95
C GLN A 229 23.82 -22.27 -27.55
N LEU A 230 22.50 -22.02 -27.51
CA LEU A 230 21.93 -20.68 -27.24
C LEU A 230 21.72 -20.38 -25.73
N GLU A 231 22.18 -21.24 -24.82
CA GLU A 231 21.99 -21.01 -23.38
C GLU A 231 22.79 -19.81 -22.84
N ALA A 232 23.90 -19.42 -23.49
CA ALA A 232 24.80 -18.38 -22.99
C ALA A 232 24.36 -16.93 -23.25
N GLU A 233 23.43 -16.69 -24.19
CA GLU A 233 22.97 -15.33 -24.56
C GLU A 233 21.59 -14.97 -23.99
N ASN A 234 20.91 -15.88 -23.30
CA ASN A 234 19.58 -15.59 -22.75
C ASN A 234 19.68 -14.80 -21.45
N GLU A 235 19.23 -13.54 -21.47
CA GLU A 235 19.19 -12.66 -20.29
C GLU A 235 18.33 -13.21 -19.13
N VAL A 236 17.40 -14.13 -19.40
CA VAL A 236 16.48 -14.73 -18.42
C VAL A 236 16.65 -16.25 -18.38
N ASN A 237 17.18 -16.76 -17.26
CA ASN A 237 17.24 -18.20 -17.02
C ASN A 237 15.86 -18.80 -16.65
N ASN A 238 15.73 -20.13 -16.65
CA ASN A 238 14.44 -20.79 -16.40
C ASN A 238 13.84 -20.50 -15.02
N GLU A 239 14.67 -20.43 -13.99
CA GLU A 239 14.20 -20.18 -12.63
C GLU A 239 13.64 -18.75 -12.50
N MET A 240 14.38 -17.77 -13.00
CA MET A 240 13.94 -16.38 -13.09
C MET A 240 12.64 -16.26 -13.89
N ALA A 241 12.53 -16.96 -15.02
CA ALA A 241 11.33 -16.95 -15.84
C ALA A 241 10.08 -17.47 -15.08
N ASN A 242 10.25 -18.49 -14.23
CA ASN A 242 9.16 -19.02 -13.40
C ASN A 242 8.74 -18.00 -12.33
N ARG A 243 9.70 -17.38 -11.63
CA ARG A 243 9.41 -16.36 -10.61
C ARG A 243 8.74 -15.13 -11.21
N MET A 244 9.24 -14.63 -12.34
CA MET A 244 8.62 -13.53 -13.08
C MET A 244 7.19 -13.89 -13.54
N SER A 245 6.95 -15.14 -13.94
CA SER A 245 5.61 -15.56 -14.37
C SER A 245 4.60 -15.51 -13.23
N LEU A 246 4.99 -15.97 -12.04
CA LEU A 246 4.16 -15.85 -10.83
C LEU A 246 3.95 -14.38 -10.46
N PHE A 247 5.00 -13.56 -10.53
CA PHE A 247 4.90 -12.13 -10.28
C PHE A 247 3.86 -11.48 -11.20
N TYR A 248 3.96 -11.64 -12.52
CA TYR A 248 3.03 -10.99 -13.46
C TYR A 248 1.62 -11.60 -13.52
N ALA A 249 1.43 -12.82 -13.01
CA ALA A 249 0.10 -13.43 -12.88
C ALA A 249 -0.76 -12.72 -11.82
N GLU A 250 -0.15 -12.15 -10.78
CA GLU A 250 -0.85 -11.42 -9.72
C GLU A 250 -1.47 -10.12 -10.25
N ALA A 251 -2.69 -9.78 -9.84
CA ALA A 251 -3.33 -8.52 -10.26
C ALA A 251 -2.51 -7.30 -9.82
N THR A 252 -2.01 -7.32 -8.59
CA THR A 252 -1.24 -6.25 -7.95
C THR A 252 0.14 -6.78 -7.54
N PRO A 253 1.06 -6.96 -8.50
CA PRO A 253 2.33 -7.65 -8.26
C PRO A 253 3.24 -6.95 -7.25
N MET A 254 3.37 -5.61 -7.31
CA MET A 254 4.21 -4.87 -6.35
C MET A 254 3.59 -4.92 -4.96
N LEU A 255 2.28 -4.72 -4.85
CA LEU A 255 1.59 -4.75 -3.56
C LEU A 255 1.62 -6.14 -2.91
N LYS A 256 1.55 -7.21 -3.73
CA LYS A 256 1.71 -8.58 -3.25
C LYS A 256 3.12 -8.82 -2.70
N THR A 257 4.15 -8.31 -3.39
CA THR A 257 5.54 -8.35 -2.90
C THR A 257 5.67 -7.63 -1.56
N LEU A 258 5.13 -6.41 -1.43
CA LEU A 258 5.18 -5.68 -0.15
C LEU A 258 4.40 -6.38 0.96
N SER A 259 3.21 -6.92 0.67
CA SER A 259 2.41 -7.66 1.66
C SER A 259 3.15 -8.89 2.19
N ASN A 260 3.81 -9.64 1.30
CA ASN A 260 4.64 -10.78 1.69
C ASN A 260 5.86 -10.32 2.50
N ALA A 261 6.50 -9.21 2.11
CA ALA A 261 7.65 -8.63 2.81
C ALA A 261 7.30 -8.20 4.24
N THR A 262 6.17 -7.50 4.43
CA THR A 262 5.70 -7.09 5.77
C THR A 262 5.36 -8.30 6.63
N THR A 263 4.68 -9.30 6.05
CA THR A 263 4.38 -10.56 6.76
C THR A 263 5.66 -11.28 7.19
N LYS A 264 6.65 -11.34 6.29
CA LYS A 264 7.96 -11.93 6.55
C LYS A 264 8.71 -11.16 7.65
N PHE A 265 8.72 -9.84 7.61
CA PHE A 265 9.34 -8.98 8.62
C PHE A 265 8.82 -9.29 10.02
N VAL A 266 7.50 -9.35 10.21
CA VAL A 266 6.91 -9.67 11.52
C VAL A 266 7.22 -11.10 11.94
N SER A 267 7.26 -12.06 11.01
CA SER A 267 7.59 -13.46 11.32
C SER A 267 9.07 -13.68 11.71
N GLU A 268 9.99 -12.90 11.14
CA GLU A 268 11.43 -12.98 11.38
C GLU A 268 11.82 -12.24 12.68
N ASN A 269 11.12 -11.15 13.03
CA ASN A 269 11.40 -10.33 14.21
C ASN A 269 10.53 -10.70 15.41
N LYS A 270 10.66 -11.94 15.91
CA LYS A 270 9.81 -12.46 17.01
C LYS A 270 9.93 -11.70 18.34
N THR A 271 11.00 -10.94 18.54
CA THR A 271 11.21 -10.10 19.72
C THR A 271 10.48 -8.77 19.64
N LEU A 272 10.08 -8.37 18.43
CA LEU A 272 9.30 -7.16 18.20
C LEU A 272 7.81 -7.49 18.35
N PRO A 273 7.07 -6.78 19.21
CA PRO A 273 5.62 -6.90 19.26
C PRO A 273 4.98 -6.63 17.90
N ILE A 274 4.13 -7.56 17.42
CA ILE A 274 3.37 -7.38 16.16
C ILE A 274 2.55 -6.08 16.15
N GLU A 275 2.08 -5.68 17.34
CA GLU A 275 1.33 -4.47 17.56
C GLU A 275 2.09 -3.22 17.10
N ASP A 276 3.41 -3.14 17.25
CA ASP A 276 4.19 -1.98 16.80
C ASP A 276 4.10 -1.78 15.28
N THR A 277 4.19 -2.88 14.53
CA THR A 277 4.01 -2.83 13.07
C THR A 277 2.57 -2.51 12.69
N THR A 278 1.59 -3.19 13.29
CA THR A 278 0.17 -2.99 12.93
C THR A 278 -0.35 -1.62 13.37
N ASP A 279 0.16 -1.07 14.47
CA ASP A 279 -0.19 0.25 14.96
C ASP A 279 0.45 1.35 14.12
N CYS A 280 1.67 1.14 13.62
CA CYS A 280 2.28 2.03 12.63
C CYS A 280 1.40 2.13 11.37
N LEU A 281 1.04 0.98 10.78
CA LEU A 281 0.20 0.91 9.57
C LEU A 281 -1.19 1.52 9.79
N SER A 282 -1.87 1.19 10.90
CA SER A 282 -3.19 1.73 11.19
C SER A 282 -3.16 3.23 11.53
N THR A 283 -2.08 3.72 12.14
CA THR A 283 -1.89 5.16 12.37
C THR A 283 -1.73 5.90 11.04
N MET A 284 -0.90 5.40 10.12
CA MET A 284 -0.80 5.96 8.77
C MET A 284 -2.14 5.96 8.04
N ALA A 285 -2.91 4.86 8.12
CA ALA A 285 -4.24 4.75 7.51
C ALA A 285 -5.20 5.82 8.06
N CYS A 286 -5.21 5.96 9.39
CA CYS A 286 -6.03 6.95 10.09
C CYS A 286 -5.66 8.38 9.68
N VAL A 287 -4.35 8.69 9.61
CA VAL A 287 -3.85 10.00 9.19
C VAL A 287 -4.32 10.32 7.77
N CYS A 288 -4.11 9.41 6.80
CA CYS A 288 -4.56 9.64 5.42
C CYS A 288 -6.08 9.83 5.35
N ARG A 289 -6.87 9.00 6.06
CA ARG A 289 -8.33 9.13 6.11
C ARG A 289 -8.75 10.50 6.65
N VAL A 290 -8.19 10.94 7.78
CA VAL A 290 -8.50 12.24 8.40
C VAL A 290 -8.14 13.38 7.46
N MET A 291 -6.99 13.32 6.77
CA MET A 291 -6.59 14.34 5.80
C MET A 291 -7.60 14.47 4.65
N LEU A 292 -8.15 13.35 4.20
CA LEU A 292 -9.08 13.30 3.07
C LEU A 292 -10.53 13.64 3.46
N GLU A 293 -10.96 13.28 4.67
CA GLU A 293 -12.32 13.49 5.18
C GLU A 293 -12.54 14.91 5.74
N THR A 294 -11.51 15.50 6.34
CA THR A 294 -11.62 16.79 7.05
C THR A 294 -11.51 17.96 6.05
N PRO A 295 -12.56 18.78 5.86
CA PRO A 295 -12.56 19.86 4.87
C PRO A 295 -11.39 20.85 5.01
N GLU A 296 -10.98 21.16 6.25
CA GLU A 296 -9.89 22.09 6.57
C GLU A 296 -8.50 21.58 6.17
N TYR A 297 -8.32 20.27 6.06
CA TYR A 297 -7.10 19.66 5.53
C TYR A 297 -7.24 19.40 4.04
N ARG A 298 -8.44 18.98 3.61
CA ARG A 298 -8.73 18.75 2.20
C ARG A 298 -8.52 20.02 1.35
N CYS A 299 -8.87 21.20 1.88
CA CYS A 299 -8.65 22.46 1.19
C CYS A 299 -7.16 22.86 1.08
N ARG A 300 -6.25 22.18 1.79
CA ARG A 300 -4.80 22.40 1.68
C ARG A 300 -4.18 21.63 0.53
N PHE A 301 -4.87 20.62 -0.01
CA PHE A 301 -4.41 19.96 -1.23
C PHE A 301 -4.51 20.94 -2.40
N THR A 302 -3.36 21.28 -2.97
CA THR A 302 -3.27 22.22 -4.09
C THR A 302 -3.53 21.56 -5.43
N ASN A 303 -3.42 20.22 -5.51
CA ASN A 303 -3.63 19.44 -6.72
C ASN A 303 -4.28 18.08 -6.43
N THR A 304 -4.85 17.49 -7.48
CA THR A 304 -5.50 16.16 -7.44
C THR A 304 -4.49 15.05 -7.17
N ASP A 305 -3.23 15.22 -7.59
CA ASP A 305 -2.19 14.20 -7.47
C ASP A 305 -1.80 13.93 -6.01
N THR A 306 -1.71 14.97 -5.18
CA THR A 306 -1.48 14.84 -3.74
C THR A 306 -2.66 14.14 -3.05
N MET A 307 -3.88 14.41 -3.49
CA MET A 307 -5.07 13.72 -2.97
C MET A 307 -5.04 12.22 -3.34
N LEU A 308 -4.69 11.89 -4.58
CA LEU A 308 -4.51 10.50 -5.03
C LEU A 308 -3.32 9.82 -4.35
N PHE A 309 -2.25 10.55 -4.06
CA PHE A 309 -1.14 10.08 -3.24
C PHE A 309 -1.64 9.60 -1.87
N CYS A 310 -2.37 10.46 -1.13
CA CYS A 310 -2.93 10.08 0.17
C CYS A 310 -3.87 8.88 0.08
N MET A 311 -4.68 8.76 -0.98
CA MET A 311 -5.58 7.61 -1.17
C MET A 311 -4.80 6.31 -1.44
N ARG A 312 -3.76 6.36 -2.28
CA ARG A 312 -2.89 5.22 -2.55
C ARG A 312 -2.16 4.75 -1.30
N VAL A 313 -1.62 5.69 -0.51
CA VAL A 313 -0.97 5.39 0.76
C VAL A 313 -1.97 4.73 1.71
N MET A 314 -3.17 5.31 1.89
CA MET A 314 -4.23 4.77 2.74
C MET A 314 -4.58 3.33 2.36
N VAL A 315 -4.83 3.06 1.08
CA VAL A 315 -5.18 1.71 0.59
C VAL A 315 -4.01 0.75 0.73
N GLY A 316 -2.80 1.19 0.44
CA GLY A 316 -1.58 0.42 0.63
C GLY A 316 -1.42 -0.07 2.06
N VAL A 317 -1.43 0.84 3.05
CA VAL A 317 -1.28 0.45 4.46
C VAL A 317 -2.45 -0.38 4.99
N ILE A 318 -3.67 -0.17 4.48
CA ILE A 318 -4.84 -1.01 4.81
C ILE A 318 -4.58 -2.46 4.40
N ILE A 319 -4.09 -2.68 3.17
CA ILE A 319 -3.85 -4.02 2.65
C ILE A 319 -2.68 -4.66 3.40
N LEU A 320 -1.59 -3.94 3.65
CA LEU A 320 -0.49 -4.45 4.47
C LEU A 320 -0.97 -4.85 5.88
N TYR A 321 -1.78 -4.01 6.54
CA TYR A 321 -2.34 -4.31 7.84
C TYR A 321 -3.21 -5.56 7.80
N ASP A 322 -4.06 -5.71 6.78
CA ASP A 322 -4.96 -6.85 6.65
C ASP A 322 -4.21 -8.18 6.51
N HIS A 323 -3.04 -8.20 5.86
CA HIS A 323 -2.23 -9.42 5.73
C HIS A 323 -1.48 -9.78 7.01
N VAL A 324 -1.08 -8.79 7.80
CA VAL A 324 -0.21 -8.94 8.98
C VAL A 324 -1.02 -9.11 10.27
N HIS A 325 -2.09 -8.34 10.46
CA HIS A 325 -2.85 -8.34 11.70
C HIS A 325 -3.64 -9.65 11.85
N PRO A 326 -3.63 -10.34 13.02
CA PRO A 326 -4.19 -11.68 13.16
C PRO A 326 -5.68 -11.82 12.82
N VAL A 327 -6.46 -10.77 13.03
CA VAL A 327 -7.91 -10.73 12.71
C VAL A 327 -8.23 -9.88 11.48
N GLY A 328 -7.20 -9.36 10.79
CA GLY A 328 -7.36 -8.52 9.62
C GLY A 328 -7.86 -7.10 9.89
N ALA A 329 -8.06 -6.35 8.79
CA ALA A 329 -8.52 -4.97 8.77
C ALA A 329 -10.05 -4.82 8.85
N PHE A 330 -10.79 -5.92 8.72
CA PHE A 330 -12.25 -5.92 8.59
C PHE A 330 -12.99 -6.33 9.88
N ALA A 331 -12.28 -6.90 10.85
CA ALA A 331 -12.84 -7.25 12.14
C ALA A 331 -13.26 -6.01 12.93
N LYS A 332 -14.31 -6.13 13.77
CA LYS A 332 -14.79 -5.04 14.63
C LYS A 332 -13.73 -4.53 15.62
N THR A 333 -12.77 -5.38 15.98
CA THR A 333 -11.66 -5.06 16.87
C THR A 333 -10.46 -4.43 16.15
N SER A 334 -10.53 -4.29 14.81
CA SER A 334 -9.48 -3.60 14.04
C SER A 334 -9.39 -2.13 14.43
N LYS A 335 -8.17 -1.58 14.39
CA LYS A 335 -7.91 -0.14 14.58
C LYS A 335 -8.20 0.69 13.33
N ILE A 336 -8.49 0.05 12.19
CA ILE A 336 -8.80 0.73 10.93
C ILE A 336 -10.30 0.95 10.80
N ASP A 337 -10.71 2.22 10.66
CA ASP A 337 -12.08 2.58 10.26
C ASP A 337 -12.31 2.29 8.77
N MET A 338 -12.56 1.02 8.47
CA MET A 338 -12.72 0.55 7.08
C MET A 338 -13.90 1.23 6.37
N LYS A 339 -14.99 1.51 7.10
CA LYS A 339 -16.17 2.17 6.55
C LYS A 339 -15.85 3.61 6.14
N GLY A 340 -15.15 4.35 7.00
CA GLY A 340 -14.70 5.70 6.69
C GLY A 340 -13.72 5.73 5.52
N CYS A 341 -12.74 4.82 5.48
CA CYS A 341 -11.78 4.71 4.38
C CYS A 341 -12.48 4.46 3.02
N ILE A 342 -13.41 3.50 2.95
CA ILE A 342 -14.14 3.20 1.71
C ILE A 342 -15.04 4.38 1.31
N LYS A 343 -15.67 5.05 2.27
CA LYS A 343 -16.52 6.22 2.01
C LYS A 343 -15.72 7.35 1.34
N VAL A 344 -14.54 7.66 1.88
CA VAL A 344 -13.64 8.68 1.30
C VAL A 344 -13.27 8.38 -0.16
N LEU A 345 -13.04 7.10 -0.48
CA LEU A 345 -12.79 6.68 -1.87
C LEU A 345 -14.05 6.83 -2.73
N LYS A 346 -15.21 6.40 -2.26
CA LYS A 346 -16.49 6.50 -2.99
C LYS A 346 -16.97 7.93 -3.23
N GLU A 347 -16.46 8.91 -2.47
CA GLU A 347 -16.72 10.33 -2.69
C GLU A 347 -15.92 10.92 -3.88
N GLN A 348 -14.98 10.15 -4.46
CA GLN A 348 -14.21 10.57 -5.62
C GLN A 348 -14.86 10.14 -6.94
N PRO A 349 -14.48 10.78 -8.07
CA PRO A 349 -14.88 10.29 -9.39
C PRO A 349 -14.48 8.82 -9.59
N SER A 350 -15.44 7.97 -10.01
CA SER A 350 -15.20 6.52 -10.05
C SER A 350 -14.01 6.13 -10.91
N ASN A 351 -13.77 6.85 -12.01
CA ASN A 351 -12.64 6.61 -12.91
C ASN A 351 -11.26 6.83 -12.28
N SER A 352 -11.14 7.63 -11.20
CA SER A 352 -9.84 7.91 -10.57
C SER A 352 -9.48 6.94 -9.44
N VAL A 353 -10.46 6.23 -8.87
CA VAL A 353 -10.26 5.37 -7.69
C VAL A 353 -10.67 3.91 -7.89
N GLU A 354 -11.21 3.54 -9.05
CA GLU A 354 -11.65 2.16 -9.33
C GLU A 354 -10.51 1.14 -9.17
N GLY A 355 -9.28 1.50 -9.56
CA GLY A 355 -8.09 0.69 -9.32
C GLY A 355 -7.85 0.40 -7.84
N LEU A 356 -8.02 1.41 -6.99
CA LEU A 356 -7.87 1.31 -5.53
C LEU A 356 -8.99 0.48 -4.89
N LEU A 357 -10.23 0.65 -5.35
CA LEU A 357 -11.36 -0.18 -4.92
C LEU A 357 -11.15 -1.64 -5.32
N ASN A 358 -10.61 -1.91 -6.51
CA ASN A 358 -10.27 -3.25 -6.97
C ASN A 358 -9.12 -3.87 -6.15
N ALA A 359 -8.10 -3.09 -5.76
CA ALA A 359 -7.07 -3.57 -4.85
C ALA A 359 -7.68 -4.01 -3.50
N LEU A 360 -8.63 -3.25 -2.96
CA LEU A 360 -9.35 -3.66 -1.74
C LEU A 360 -10.20 -4.93 -1.95
N ARG A 361 -10.83 -5.10 -3.12
CA ARG A 361 -11.67 -6.28 -3.43
C ARG A 361 -10.88 -7.56 -3.60
N TYR A 362 -9.73 -7.49 -4.27
CA TYR A 362 -9.04 -8.68 -4.78
C TYR A 362 -7.73 -8.98 -4.06
N THR A 363 -7.09 -8.00 -3.43
CA THR A 363 -5.78 -8.19 -2.78
C THR A 363 -5.90 -8.34 -1.26
N THR A 364 -7.05 -8.03 -0.66
CA THR A 364 -7.28 -8.24 0.78
C THR A 364 -7.45 -9.72 1.11
N ARG A 365 -7.07 -10.07 2.34
CA ARG A 365 -7.12 -11.43 2.88
C ARG A 365 -8.45 -11.72 3.57
N HIS A 366 -8.93 -10.80 4.40
CA HIS A 366 -10.06 -11.07 5.31
C HIS A 366 -11.40 -10.44 4.87
N LEU A 367 -11.46 -9.78 3.70
CA LEU A 367 -12.72 -9.22 3.17
C LEU A 367 -13.81 -10.29 3.03
N ASN A 368 -13.41 -11.51 2.68
CA ASN A 368 -14.33 -12.61 2.42
C ASN A 368 -14.65 -13.49 3.64
N ASP A 369 -14.13 -13.17 4.83
CA ASP A 369 -14.38 -13.92 6.07
C ASP A 369 -15.79 -13.73 6.62
N ASP A 370 -16.41 -14.78 7.15
CA ASP A 370 -17.77 -14.73 7.72
C ASP A 370 -17.94 -13.68 8.83
N SER A 371 -16.85 -13.32 9.51
CA SER A 371 -16.79 -12.27 10.54
C SER A 371 -16.89 -10.84 9.97
N THR A 372 -16.61 -10.66 8.68
CA THR A 372 -16.61 -9.35 8.01
C THR A 372 -18.02 -8.83 7.79
N SER A 373 -18.26 -7.59 8.24
CA SER A 373 -19.57 -6.93 8.19
C SER A 373 -20.17 -6.92 6.78
N LYS A 374 -21.42 -7.37 6.66
CA LYS A 374 -22.21 -7.31 5.41
C LYS A 374 -22.29 -5.89 4.83
N GLN A 375 -22.31 -4.87 5.68
CA GLN A 375 -22.32 -3.48 5.22
C GLN A 375 -21.02 -3.11 4.51
N ILE A 376 -19.86 -3.54 5.02
CA ILE A 376 -18.56 -3.27 4.39
C ILE A 376 -18.46 -4.00 3.05
N ARG A 377 -18.90 -5.26 2.99
CA ARG A 377 -18.97 -6.03 1.74
C ARG A 377 -19.85 -5.34 0.70
N ALA A 378 -21.03 -4.87 1.09
CA ALA A 378 -21.93 -4.13 0.19
C ALA A 378 -21.34 -2.78 -0.28
N LEU A 379 -20.43 -2.18 0.49
CA LEU A 379 -19.70 -1.00 0.04
C LEU A 379 -18.60 -1.32 -0.96
N LEU A 380 -18.13 -2.57 -1.06
CA LEU A 380 -17.13 -2.98 -2.05
C LEU A 380 -17.74 -3.84 -3.17
N GLN A 381 -19.02 -4.16 -3.12
CA GLN A 381 -19.80 -4.57 -4.28
C GLN A 381 -20.20 -3.31 -5.06
#